data_AF-A0A1T4KV68-F1
#
_entry.id   AF-A0A1T4KV68-F1
#
_cell.length_a   1.000
_cell.length_b   1.000
_cell.length_c   1.000
_cell.angle_alpha   90.00
_cell.angle_beta   90.00
_cell.angle_gamma   90.00
#
_symmetry.space_group_name_H-M   'P 1'
#
loop_
_entity.id
_entity.type
_entity.pdbx_description
1 polymer ?
#
loop_
_entity_poly.entity_id
_entity_poly.type
_entity_poly.pdbx_seq_one_letter_code
_entity_poly.pdbx_strand_id
1 'polypeptide(L)'
;MAVDSGYWTLLRYNPALAAEGKAPLVLDSKKPTIPVAEYIYTENRYKQLTRNNPEVAKKLADDLQKEVDARYAFYDAMSKDTEGLISL
;
A
#
# COMPACT_ATOMS: atom_id res chain seq x y z
N MET A 1 -6.15 -4.15 10.71
CA MET A 1 -6.39 -2.75 10.27
C MET A 1 -5.27 -2.19 9.40
N ALA A 2 -3.99 -2.21 9.81
CA ALA A 2 -2.91 -1.66 8.98
C ALA A 2 -2.78 -2.34 7.60
N VAL A 3 -2.86 -3.67 7.55
CA VAL A 3 -2.86 -4.42 6.27
C VAL A 3 -4.19 -4.25 5.53
N ASP A 4 -5.32 -4.35 6.23
CA ASP A 4 -6.67 -4.23 5.63
C ASP A 4 -6.92 -2.86 4.99
N SER A 5 -6.28 -1.81 5.52
CA SER A 5 -6.36 -0.46 4.98
C SER A 5 -5.37 -0.18 3.84
N GLY A 6 -4.49 -1.13 3.53
CA GLY A 6 -3.39 -0.92 2.58
C GLY A 6 -2.25 -0.04 3.09
N TYR A 7 -2.36 0.51 4.31
CA TYR A 7 -1.30 1.30 4.93
C TYR A 7 0.02 0.54 4.94
N TRP A 8 -0.04 -0.77 5.25
CA TRP A 8 1.11 -1.66 5.23
C TRP A 8 0.88 -2.85 4.30
N THR A 9 1.48 -2.79 3.11
CA THR A 9 1.43 -3.87 2.11
C THR A 9 2.51 -4.92 2.40
N LEU A 10 2.12 -6.19 2.46
CA LEU A 10 3.00 -7.33 2.62
C LEU A 10 3.38 -7.91 1.25
N LEU A 11 4.68 -8.00 1.00
CA LEU A 11 5.25 -8.51 -0.24
C LEU A 11 6.52 -9.30 0.05
N ARG A 12 6.86 -10.22 -0.84
CA ARG A 12 8.13 -10.97 -0.86
C ARG A 12 8.72 -10.90 -2.26
N TYR A 13 10.04 -10.81 -2.33
CA TYR A 13 10.76 -10.85 -3.61
C TYR A 13 11.71 -12.05 -3.61
N ASN A 14 11.56 -12.94 -4.59
CA ASN A 14 12.43 -14.09 -4.80
C ASN A 14 12.95 -14.09 -6.25
N PRO A 15 14.21 -13.63 -6.49
CA PRO A 15 14.77 -13.57 -7.84
C PRO A 15 14.86 -14.92 -8.54
N ALA A 16 14.94 -16.04 -7.79
CA ALA A 16 15.03 -17.37 -8.38
C ALA A 16 13.78 -17.74 -9.19
N LEU A 17 12.62 -17.16 -8.88
CA LEU A 17 11.37 -17.39 -9.61
C LEU A 17 11.44 -16.93 -11.07
N ALA A 18 12.24 -15.92 -11.40
CA ALA A 18 12.43 -15.48 -12.78
C ALA A 18 13.03 -16.58 -13.65
N ALA A 19 13.98 -17.36 -13.12
CA ALA A 19 14.56 -18.49 -13.83
C ALA A 19 13.54 -19.63 -14.10
N GLU A 20 12.46 -19.67 -13.32
CA GLU A 20 11.32 -20.57 -13.52
C GLU A 20 10.20 -19.97 -14.40
N GLY A 21 10.39 -18.77 -14.95
CA GLY A 21 9.37 -18.05 -15.74
C GLY A 21 8.19 -17.53 -14.89
N LYS A 22 8.38 -17.37 -13.58
CA LYS A 22 7.38 -16.85 -12.64
C LYS A 22 7.73 -15.43 -12.21
N ALA A 23 6.72 -14.66 -11.83
CA ALA A 23 6.92 -13.33 -11.26
C ALA A 23 7.78 -13.40 -9.98
N PRO A 24 8.90 -12.66 -9.90
CA PRO A 24 9.76 -12.64 -8.71
C PRO A 24 9.11 -12.00 -7.49
N LEU A 25 8.20 -11.05 -7.72
CA LEU A 25 7.44 -10.39 -6.67
C LEU A 25 6.18 -11.19 -6.36
N VAL A 26 5.99 -11.52 -5.09
CA VAL A 26 4.77 -12.13 -4.56
C VAL A 26 4.09 -11.11 -3.64
N LEU A 27 2.86 -10.75 -3.99
CA LEU A 27 2.02 -9.88 -3.17
C LEU A 27 1.19 -10.74 -2.22
N ASP A 28 1.52 -10.73 -0.92
CA ASP A 28 0.84 -11.53 0.10
C ASP A 28 -0.42 -10.81 0.65
N SER A 29 -0.42 -9.47 0.61
CA SER A 29 -1.58 -8.67 0.99
C SER A 29 -2.72 -8.79 -0.01
N LYS A 30 -3.94 -8.94 0.50
CA LYS A 30 -5.16 -8.76 -0.30
C LYS A 30 -5.37 -7.27 -0.61
N LYS A 31 -6.26 -7.00 -1.57
CA LYS A 31 -6.74 -5.65 -1.86
C LYS A 31 -7.24 -4.96 -0.58
N PRO A 32 -6.91 -3.67 -0.34
CA PRO A 32 -7.44 -2.92 0.78
C PRO A 32 -8.97 -2.97 0.82
N THR A 33 -9.53 -3.18 2.02
CA THR A 33 -10.97 -3.34 2.26
C THR A 33 -11.57 -2.22 3.10
N ILE A 34 -10.74 -1.41 3.74
CA ILE A 34 -11.17 -0.23 4.51
C ILE A 34 -10.36 1.01 4.08
N PRO A 35 -10.92 2.23 4.20
CA PRO A 35 -10.17 3.46 4.01
C PRO A 35 -8.98 3.59 4.97
N VAL A 36 -7.88 4.19 4.50
CA VAL A 36 -6.68 4.43 5.33
C VAL A 36 -6.97 5.30 6.55
N ALA A 37 -7.91 6.24 6.40
CA ALA A 37 -8.39 7.12 7.46
C ALA A 37 -8.94 6.33 8.66
N GLU A 38 -9.65 5.22 8.43
CA GLU A 38 -10.20 4.39 9.50
C GLU A 38 -9.11 3.75 10.36
N TYR A 39 -7.95 3.43 9.77
CA TYR A 39 -6.80 2.93 10.52
C TYR A 39 -6.05 4.07 11.22
N ILE A 40 -5.61 5.11 10.49
CA ILE A 40 -4.73 6.15 11.06
C ILE A 40 -5.41 6.92 12.19
N TYR A 41 -6.73 7.16 12.11
CA TYR A 41 -7.47 7.84 13.16
C TYR A 41 -7.77 6.96 14.39
N THR A 42 -7.26 5.73 14.46
CA THR A 42 -7.19 4.98 15.73
C THR A 42 -5.97 5.38 16.56
N GLU A 43 -4.91 5.89 15.92
CA GLU A 43 -3.61 6.13 16.56
C GLU A 43 -3.41 7.59 17.01
N ASN A 44 -2.91 7.78 18.23
CA ASN A 44 -2.73 9.13 18.80
C ASN A 44 -1.76 10.01 18.00
N ARG A 45 -0.76 9.42 17.34
CA ARG A 45 0.22 10.15 16.53
C ARG A 45 -0.42 10.92 15.37
N TYR A 46 -1.54 10.43 14.82
CA TYR A 46 -2.29 11.15 13.78
C TYR A 46 -3.38 12.05 14.39
N LYS A 47 -4.05 11.59 15.46
CA LYS A 47 -5.08 12.38 16.15
C LYS A 47 -4.57 13.73 16.66
N GLN A 48 -3.30 13.81 17.06
CA GLN A 48 -2.70 15.07 17.50
C GLN A 48 -2.77 16.14 16.39
N LEU A 49 -2.47 15.76 15.15
CA LEU A 49 -2.56 16.68 14.01
C LEU A 49 -4.01 17.06 13.72
N THR A 50 -4.95 16.12 13.77
CA THR A 50 -6.38 16.41 13.57
C THR A 50 -6.93 17.44 14.56
N ARG A 51 -6.43 17.42 15.80
CA ARG A 51 -6.83 18.40 16.83
C ARG A 51 -6.22 19.78 16.61
N ASN A 52 -4.95 19.84 16.20
CA ASN A 52 -4.22 21.09 16.04
C ASN A 52 -4.49 21.78 14.70
N ASN A 53 -4.71 21.00 13.64
CA ASN A 53 -4.94 21.49 12.29
C ASN A 53 -5.82 20.51 11.49
N PRO A 54 -7.15 20.56 11.66
CA PRO A 54 -8.08 19.60 11.07
C PRO A 54 -8.13 19.66 9.54
N GLU A 55 -7.96 20.84 8.93
CA GLU A 55 -7.98 21.00 7.48
C GLU A 55 -6.77 20.33 6.82
N VAL A 56 -5.58 20.55 7.38
CA VAL A 56 -4.35 19.89 6.90
C VAL A 56 -4.41 18.39 7.15
N ALA A 57 -4.93 17.96 8.31
CA ALA A 57 -5.09 16.53 8.61
C ALA A 57 -5.98 15.83 7.57
N LYS A 58 -7.11 16.45 7.21
CA LYS A 58 -8.01 15.91 6.18
C LYS A 58 -7.31 15.82 4.81
N LYS A 59 -6.64 16.90 4.38
CA LYS A 59 -5.90 16.91 3.12
C LYS A 59 -4.86 15.79 3.06
N LEU A 60 -4.07 15.60 4.12
CA LEU A 60 -3.04 14.56 4.18
C LEU A 60 -3.64 13.15 4.21
N ALA A 61 -4.79 12.95 4.85
CA ALA A 61 -5.48 11.67 4.82
C ALA A 61 -5.99 11.33 3.40
N ASP A 62 -6.53 12.31 2.67
CA ASP A 62 -6.97 12.14 1.28
C ASP A 62 -5.78 11.84 0.35
N ASP A 63 -4.64 12.52 0.54
CA ASP A 63 -3.42 12.27 -0.23
C ASP A 63 -2.83 10.88 0.10
N LEU A 64 -2.82 10.48 1.37
CA LEU A 64 -2.38 9.14 1.79
C LEU A 64 -3.26 8.04 1.20
N GLN A 65 -4.56 8.25 1.09
CA GLN A 65 -5.46 7.28 0.46
C GLN A 65 -5.05 7.01 -0.99
N LYS A 66 -4.81 8.08 -1.77
CA LYS A 66 -4.34 7.96 -3.17
C LYS A 66 -3.01 7.23 -3.25
N GLU A 67 -2.07 7.52 -2.33
CA GLU A 67 -0.76 6.87 -2.30
C GLU A 67 -0.89 5.36 -2.01
N VAL A 68 -1.70 4.98 -1.02
CA VAL A 68 -1.94 3.58 -0.67
C VAL A 68 -2.57 2.82 -1.84
N ASP A 69 -3.57 3.42 -2.50
CA ASP A 69 -4.24 2.81 -3.64
C ASP A 69 -3.28 2.64 -4.83
N ALA A 70 -2.48 3.66 -5.14
CA ALA A 70 -1.47 3.62 -6.19
C ALA A 70 -0.38 2.59 -5.90
N ARG A 71 0.12 2.53 -4.65
CA ARG A 71 1.14 1.56 -4.22
C ARG A 71 0.64 0.13 -4.33
N TYR A 72 -0.59 -0.14 -3.90
CA TYR A 72 -1.18 -1.47 -4.06
C TYR A 72 -1.31 -1.84 -5.54
N ALA A 73 -1.85 -0.95 -6.37
CA ALA A 73 -2.02 -1.21 -7.80
C ALA A 73 -0.69 -1.49 -8.51
N PHE A 74 0.37 -0.76 -8.14
CA PHE A 74 1.71 -0.97 -8.66
C PHE A 74 2.24 -2.36 -8.31
N TYR A 75 2.17 -2.76 -7.03
CA TYR A 75 2.67 -4.08 -6.62
C TYR A 75 1.79 -5.23 -7.13
N ASP A 76 0.48 -5.03 -7.27
CA ASP A 76 -0.41 -6.01 -7.87
C ASP A 76 -0.05 -6.24 -9.35
N ALA A 77 0.26 -5.18 -10.10
CA ALA A 77 0.78 -5.29 -11.46
C ALA A 77 2.13 -6.01 -11.50
N MET A 78 3.09 -5.64 -10.65
CA MET A 78 4.39 -6.32 -10.57
C MET A 78 4.28 -7.80 -10.20
N SER A 79 3.32 -8.17 -9.34
CA SER A 79 3.13 -9.57 -8.94
C SER A 79 2.63 -10.47 -10.07
N LYS A 80 2.15 -9.86 -11.15
CA LYS A 80 1.65 -10.53 -12.36
C LYS A 80 2.64 -10.43 -13.52
N ASP A 81 3.70 -9.62 -13.39
CA ASP A 81 4.75 -9.48 -14.38
C ASP A 81 5.77 -10.61 -14.25
N THR A 82 5.75 -11.52 -15.22
CA THR A 82 6.65 -12.67 -15.31
C THR A 82 7.97 -12.36 -16.02
N GLU A 83 8.04 -11.26 -16.77
CA GLU A 83 9.20 -10.92 -17.59
C GLU A 83 10.14 -9.93 -16.87
N GLY A 84 9.70 -9.35 -15.73
CA GLY A 84 10.45 -8.34 -15.01
C GLY A 84 10.61 -7.04 -15.82
N LEU A 85 9.68 -6.82 -16.76
CA LEU A 85 9.72 -5.78 -17.79
C LEU A 85 8.93 -4.52 -17.43
N ILE A 86 8.46 -4.37 -16.18
CA ILE A 86 8.13 -3.03 -15.67
C ILE A 86 9.44 -2.23 -15.59
N SER A 87 9.79 -1.71 -16.76
CA SER A 87 10.93 -0.88 -17.11
C SER A 87 11.10 0.20 -16.04
N LEU A 88 12.33 0.29 -15.54
CA LEU A 88 12.87 1.54 -15.01
C LEU A 88 12.70 2.67 -16.04
#